data_AF-A0A838UBJ4-F1
#
_entry.id   AF-A0A838UBJ4-F1
#
_cell.length_a   1.000
_cell.length_b   1.000
_cell.length_c   1.000
_cell.angle_alpha   90.00
_cell.angle_beta   90.00
_cell.angle_gamma   90.00
#
_symmetry.space_group_name_H-M   'P 1'
#
loop_
_entity.id
_entity.type
_entity.pdbx_description
1 polymer ?
#
loop_
_entity_poly.entity_id
_entity_poly.type
_entity_poly.pdbx_seq_one_letter_code
_entity_poly.pdbx_strand_id
1 'polypeptide(L)'
;GYYTADNKADIAFFRPSNGLWFVLRSEDFSFYSFPFGVSTDVPVPGDYDGDDRFDAAVFRPSTNTWFVQRTTAGTLIQNFGIAGDLPTPNAYVP
;
A
#
# COMPACT_ATOMS: atom_id res chain seq x y z
N GLY A 1 6.06 1.10 7.36
CA GLY A 1 5.85 -0.30 6.93
C GLY A 1 7.19 -0.88 6.52
N TYR A 2 7.33 -2.20 6.41
CA TYR A 2 8.59 -2.84 6.00
C TYR A 2 8.69 -2.86 4.47
N TYR A 3 9.22 -1.83 3.82
CA TYR A 3 9.20 -1.73 2.35
C TYR A 3 10.51 -2.19 1.69
N THR A 4 11.65 -2.12 2.39
CA THR A 4 12.98 -2.37 1.79
C THR A 4 13.67 -3.66 2.24
N ALA A 5 12.99 -4.51 3.02
CA ALA A 5 13.52 -5.79 3.53
C ALA A 5 14.76 -5.67 4.43
N ASP A 6 14.95 -4.52 5.07
CA ASP A 6 16.00 -4.27 6.05
C ASP A 6 15.60 -4.64 7.50
N ASN A 7 14.43 -5.30 7.65
CA ASN A 7 13.78 -5.62 8.91
C ASN A 7 13.47 -4.40 9.80
N LYS A 8 13.33 -3.21 9.21
CA LYS A 8 12.91 -1.99 9.89
C LYS A 8 11.74 -1.34 9.17
N ALA A 9 10.98 -0.55 9.91
CA ALA A 9 9.87 0.20 9.32
C ALA A 9 10.39 1.45 8.60
N ASP A 10 10.03 1.58 7.33
CA ASP A 10 10.18 2.80 6.53
C ASP A 10 8.99 3.74 6.72
N ILE A 11 9.24 5.03 6.46
CA ILE A 11 8.19 6.04 6.34
C ILE A 11 7.69 6.04 4.89
N ALA A 12 6.37 5.98 4.70
CA ALA A 12 5.79 6.08 3.38
C ALA A 12 4.55 6.97 3.37
N PHE A 13 4.28 7.58 2.22
CA PHE A 13 3.02 8.27 1.96
C PHE A 13 2.58 8.07 0.52
N PHE A 14 1.26 8.04 0.30
CA PHE A 14 0.65 8.10 -1.02
C PHE A 14 0.23 9.54 -1.32
N ARG A 15 0.48 10.02 -2.54
CA ARG A 15 0.07 11.34 -3.00
C ARG A 15 -1.08 11.20 -4.01
N PRO A 16 -2.33 11.46 -3.61
CA PRO A 16 -3.49 11.29 -4.49
C PRO A 16 -3.42 12.14 -5.76
N SER A 17 -2.87 13.35 -5.70
CA SER A 17 -2.84 14.27 -6.84
C SER A 17 -2.06 13.74 -8.04
N ASN A 18 -1.19 12.75 -7.87
CA ASN A 18 -0.41 12.15 -8.95
C ASN A 18 -0.31 10.61 -8.90
N GLY A 19 -1.00 9.94 -7.96
CA GLY A 19 -1.01 8.49 -7.86
C GLY A 19 0.35 7.87 -7.49
N LEU A 20 1.26 8.65 -6.90
CA LEU A 20 2.60 8.18 -6.55
C LEU A 20 2.69 7.79 -5.07
N TRP A 21 3.38 6.69 -4.83
CA TRP A 21 3.92 6.34 -3.52
C TRP A 21 5.31 6.92 -3.36
N PHE A 22 5.63 7.34 -2.14
CA PHE A 22 6.95 7.77 -1.73
C PHE A 22 7.36 6.95 -0.51
N VAL A 23 8.55 6.35 -0.56
CA VAL A 23 9.12 5.56 0.54
C VAL A 23 10.46 6.17 0.91
N LEU A 24 10.56 6.65 2.15
CA LEU A 24 11.79 7.12 2.76
C LEU A 24 12.45 5.94 3.48
N ARG A 25 13.59 5.53 2.95
CA ARG A 25 14.36 4.35 3.35
C ARG A 25 14.92 4.52 4.75
N SER A 26 14.72 3.53 5.61
CA SER A 26 15.21 3.52 6.99
C SER A 26 16.74 3.37 7.07
N GLU A 27 17.35 2.83 6.01
CA GLU A 27 18.78 2.52 5.93
C GLU A 27 19.65 3.77 5.81
N ASP A 28 19.20 4.76 5.04
CA ASP A 28 20.04 5.90 4.63
C ASP A 28 19.30 7.24 4.44
N PHE A 29 17.98 7.30 4.71
CA PHE A 29 17.14 8.50 4.53
C PHE A 29 17.07 9.06 3.10
N SER A 30 17.53 8.32 2.09
CA SER A 30 17.12 8.61 0.73
C SER A 30 15.71 8.06 0.47
N PHE A 31 15.09 8.44 -0.64
CA PHE A 31 13.75 7.97 -0.98
C PHE A 31 13.67 7.51 -2.43
N TYR A 32 12.68 6.66 -2.69
CA TYR A 32 12.23 6.34 -4.04
C TYR A 32 10.72 6.54 -4.16
N SER A 33 10.23 6.62 -5.39
CA SER A 33 8.82 6.78 -5.68
C SER A 33 8.39 5.95 -6.88
N PHE A 34 7.15 5.48 -6.87
CA PHE A 34 6.60 4.68 -7.97
C PHE A 34 5.08 4.91 -8.11
N PRO A 35 4.52 4.80 -9.32
CA PRO A 35 3.10 4.96 -9.56
C PRO A 35 2.33 3.68 -9.19
N PHE A 36 1.33 3.81 -8.31
CA PHE A 36 0.39 2.73 -8.04
C PHE A 36 -0.93 3.27 -7.42
N GLY A 37 -1.99 3.28 -8.21
CA GLY A 37 -3.30 3.82 -7.84
C GLY A 37 -3.65 5.13 -8.54
N VAL A 38 -4.84 5.66 -8.26
CA VAL A 38 -5.36 6.93 -8.79
C VAL A 38 -5.83 7.86 -7.67
N SER A 39 -6.24 9.08 -8.01
CA SER A 39 -6.53 10.14 -7.03
C SER A 39 -7.69 9.87 -6.07
N THR A 40 -8.59 8.94 -6.41
CA THR A 40 -9.74 8.57 -5.57
C THR A 40 -9.48 7.33 -4.73
N ASP A 41 -8.29 6.75 -4.84
CA ASP A 41 -7.95 5.52 -4.14
C ASP A 41 -7.45 5.81 -2.72
N VAL A 42 -7.77 4.91 -1.78
CA VAL A 42 -7.35 4.97 -0.38
C VAL A 42 -6.16 4.02 -0.18
N PRO A 43 -4.99 4.48 0.29
CA PRO A 43 -3.83 3.62 0.50
C PRO A 43 -4.06 2.67 1.69
N VAL A 44 -3.78 1.38 1.48
CA VAL A 44 -3.98 0.29 2.45
C VAL A 44 -2.79 -0.67 2.44
N PRO A 45 -1.55 -0.17 2.58
CA PRO A 45 -0.37 -1.01 2.41
C PRO A 45 -0.32 -2.13 3.46
N GLY A 46 0.31 -3.25 3.13
CA GLY A 46 0.51 -4.36 4.07
C GLY A 46 1.09 -5.59 3.41
N ASP A 47 1.47 -6.58 4.21
CA ASP A 47 1.96 -7.86 3.71
C ASP A 47 0.77 -8.73 3.28
N TYR A 48 0.52 -8.83 1.97
CA TYR A 48 -0.59 -9.61 1.40
C TYR A 48 -0.14 -10.90 0.72
N ASP A 49 1.17 -11.14 0.58
CA ASP A 49 1.70 -12.39 0.03
C ASP A 49 2.57 -13.23 1.00
N GLY A 50 2.78 -12.74 2.21
CA GLY A 50 3.45 -13.44 3.31
C GLY A 50 4.97 -13.44 3.18
N ASP A 51 5.55 -12.40 2.59
CA ASP A 51 7.00 -12.28 2.35
C ASP A 51 7.72 -11.37 3.38
N ASP A 52 7.03 -10.98 4.45
CA ASP A 52 7.46 -10.05 5.49
C ASP A 52 7.72 -8.62 4.98
N ARG A 53 7.21 -8.25 3.79
CA ARG A 53 7.28 -6.89 3.24
C ARG A 53 5.90 -6.31 3.04
N PHE A 54 5.82 -4.98 3.14
CA PHE A 54 4.60 -4.26 2.82
C PHE A 54 4.46 -4.12 1.30
N ASP A 55 3.36 -4.65 0.79
CA ASP A 55 2.91 -4.43 -0.57
C ASP A 55 2.26 -3.06 -0.72
N ALA A 56 2.45 -2.44 -1.88
CA ALA A 56 1.69 -1.27 -2.27
C ALA A 56 0.26 -1.70 -2.58
N ALA A 57 -0.70 -1.19 -1.82
CA ALA A 57 -2.09 -1.57 -1.96
C ALA A 57 -3.02 -0.36 -1.82
N VAL A 58 -4.09 -0.38 -2.60
CA VAL A 58 -5.11 0.65 -2.59
C VAL A 58 -6.51 0.05 -2.63
N PHE A 59 -7.44 0.67 -1.92
CA PHE A 59 -8.88 0.42 -2.04
C PHE A 59 -9.53 1.53 -2.87
N ARG A 60 -10.32 1.14 -3.88
CA ARG A 60 -11.10 2.05 -4.71
C ARG A 60 -12.56 2.04 -4.27
N PRO A 61 -13.05 3.09 -3.58
CA PRO A 61 -14.40 3.11 -3.04
C PRO A 61 -15.50 3.12 -4.12
N SER A 62 -15.22 3.63 -5.31
CA SER A 62 -16.22 3.69 -6.39
C SER A 62 -16.61 2.32 -6.94
N THR A 63 -15.77 1.30 -6.75
CA THR A 63 -15.98 -0.05 -7.26
C THR A 63 -15.82 -1.13 -6.20
N ASN A 64 -15.57 -0.76 -4.93
CA ASN A 64 -15.22 -1.66 -3.83
C ASN A 64 -14.11 -2.64 -4.21
N THR A 65 -13.11 -2.15 -4.94
CA THR A 65 -12.04 -2.97 -5.49
C THR A 65 -10.73 -2.71 -4.77
N TRP A 66 -10.10 -3.79 -4.33
CA TRP A 66 -8.77 -3.82 -3.77
C TRP A 66 -7.78 -4.09 -4.89
N PHE A 67 -6.76 -3.24 -5.01
CA PHE A 67 -5.64 -3.44 -5.92
C PHE A 67 -4.39 -3.58 -5.07
N VAL A 68 -3.67 -4.68 -5.20
CA VAL A 68 -2.47 -4.98 -4.42
C VAL A 68 -1.35 -5.36 -5.37
N GLN A 69 -0.25 -4.62 -5.32
CA GLN A 69 0.99 -4.96 -6.01
C GLN A 69 1.84 -5.81 -5.08
N ARG A 70 1.61 -7.13 -5.10
CA ARG A 70 2.31 -8.06 -4.21
C ARG A 70 3.76 -8.23 -4.64
N THR A 71 4.66 -8.15 -3.68
CA THR A 71 6.09 -8.01 -3.89
C THR A 71 6.71 -9.25 -4.53
N THR A 72 6.18 -10.43 -4.22
CA THR A 72 6.65 -11.73 -4.75
C THR A 72 5.56 -12.51 -5.52
N ALA A 73 4.28 -12.15 -5.35
CA ALA A 73 3.16 -12.86 -5.96
C ALA A 73 2.43 -12.10 -7.09
N GLY A 74 2.94 -10.94 -7.53
CA GLY A 74 2.34 -10.13 -8.60
C GLY A 74 1.00 -9.49 -8.23
N THR A 75 0.32 -8.87 -9.19
CA THR A 75 -0.87 -8.07 -8.89
C THR A 75 -2.09 -8.91 -8.49
N LEU A 76 -2.73 -8.55 -7.38
CA LEU A 76 -4.06 -9.02 -6.99
C LEU A 76 -5.09 -7.90 -7.23
N ILE A 77 -6.22 -8.26 -7.84
CA ILE A 77 -7.39 -7.39 -8.00
C ILE A 77 -8.59 -8.15 -7.44
N GLN A 78 -9.19 -7.61 -6.38
CA GLN A 78 -10.27 -8.29 -5.66
C GLN A 78 -11.43 -7.34 -5.41
N ASN A 79 -12.65 -7.72 -5.77
CA ASN A 79 -13.85 -7.01 -5.35
C ASN A 79 -14.30 -7.55 -3.97
N PHE A 80 -14.38 -6.68 -2.97
CA PHE A 80 -14.80 -7.05 -1.61
C PHE A 80 -15.21 -5.81 -0.81
N GLY A 81 -16.32 -5.91 -0.07
CA GLY A 81 -16.96 -4.79 0.62
C GLY A 81 -18.18 -4.25 -0.12
N ILE A 82 -18.96 -3.42 0.57
CA ILE A 82 -20.15 -2.75 0.02
C ILE A 82 -19.95 -1.23 -0.05
N ALA A 83 -20.86 -0.57 -0.77
CA ALA A 83 -20.80 0.89 -0.91
C ALA A 83 -20.88 1.57 0.45
N GLY A 84 -19.91 2.45 0.73
CA GLY A 84 -19.80 3.16 2.01
C GLY A 84 -18.82 2.53 3.01
N ASP A 85 -18.34 1.31 2.76
CA ASP A 85 -17.28 0.73 3.57
C ASP A 85 -15.97 1.49 3.37
N LEU A 86 -15.23 1.63 4.46
CA LEU A 86 -13.89 2.21 4.46
C LEU A 86 -12.88 1.13 4.81
N PRO A 87 -11.72 1.11 4.14
CA PRO A 87 -10.69 0.17 4.52
C PRO A 87 -10.06 0.57 5.85
N THR A 88 -9.68 -0.43 6.64
CA THR A 88 -8.90 -0.20 7.85
C THR A 88 -7.40 -0.21 7.51
N PRO A 89 -6.59 0.67 8.12
CA PRO A 89 -5.13 0.54 8.07
C PRO A 89 -4.69 -0.81 8.60
N ASN A 90 -3.61 -1.37 8.03
CA ASN A 90 -3.16 -2.73 8.32
C ASN A 90 -2.46 -2.92 9.69
N ALA A 91 -2.41 -1.88 10.53
CA ALA A 91 -1.80 -1.96 11.86
C ALA A 91 -2.60 -1.15 12.88
N TYR A 92 -3.48 -1.83 13.61
CA TYR A 92 -3.82 -1.48 14.99
C TYR A 92 -3.01 -2.41 15.88
N VAL A 93 -1.91 -1.92 16.44
CA VAL A 93 -1.25 -2.57 17.58
C VAL A 93 -1.85 -1.89 18.82
N PRO A 94 -2.62 -2.59 19.67
CA PRO A 94 -3.07 -2.05 20.96
C PRO A 94 -1.90 -1.67 21.87
#